data_AF-A0A1V5R901-F1
#
_entry.id   AF-A0A1V5R901-F1
#
_cell.length_a   1.000
_cell.length_b   1.000
_cell.length_c   1.000
_cell.angle_alpha   90.00
_cell.angle_beta   90.00
_cell.angle_gamma   90.00
#
_symmetry.space_group_name_H-M   'P 1'
#
loop_
_entity.id
_entity.type
_entity.pdbx_description
1 polymer ?
#
loop_
_entity_poly.entity_id
_entity_poly.type
_entity_poly.pdbx_seq_one_letter_code
_entity_poly.pdbx_strand_id
1 'polypeptide(L)'
;MTKKTRKTLFLFFIIVFLIITPLICLYAAGYQIGKNFSIQKTGILVIKTKPAEASVFLENKTQKNLVSDLILQTEKKSYTTPSRIKNLLPGKYDIKLEKNGYWPWEKQLVIGSGQSVYIENVNLFKNNLPVLVSSQQYTDLLPSPNGKMILAIYSEGADVINLNNDTIKKIDIATSSSKIVLTKNNCSWSPSNDAVMLGSYIYSLTSGERAKNIDKLSNNNTAKIKWNLSDKDKIAFASQSSLYYSDLNSLSKKLIIKNKNIIDFLARGNNLFILYQENDAVILSVWGISENKSIRTISLPKSNYAFINSDHNLLNILDKTHNTLYLIDPLAEIKTVIEIINGVSQARWINNDKLIFANDYEIWIYDAKNYSKFLLTRISERITDTLPFVNENYLFYATERNINVMEMDERDKRNVIKLVDLETINRPYLNNNGSALYFYSKIGGGAGIYKLAIQ
;
A
#
# COMPACT_ATOMS: atom_id res chain seq x y z
N MET A 1 -5.58 41.54 -69.16
CA MET A 1 -4.52 41.96 -68.20
C MET A 1 -3.34 42.55 -68.96
N THR A 2 -2.79 43.66 -68.50
CA THR A 2 -1.56 44.24 -69.08
C THR A 2 -0.33 43.40 -68.70
N LYS A 3 0.73 43.42 -69.54
CA LYS A 3 1.98 42.67 -69.28
C LYS A 3 2.60 43.00 -67.91
N LYS A 4 2.45 44.25 -67.46
CA LYS A 4 2.85 44.72 -66.11
C LYS A 4 2.04 44.05 -65.00
N THR A 5 0.71 44.07 -65.06
CA THR A 5 -0.15 43.46 -64.01
C THR A 5 0.11 41.97 -63.84
N ARG A 6 0.31 41.22 -64.95
CA ARG A 6 0.65 39.78 -64.88
C ARG A 6 2.01 39.53 -64.19
N LYS A 7 3.00 40.39 -64.44
CA LYS A 7 4.33 40.29 -63.85
C LYS A 7 4.33 40.64 -62.35
N THR A 8 3.56 41.66 -61.96
CA THR A 8 3.39 42.04 -60.55
C THR A 8 2.67 40.97 -59.74
N LEU A 9 1.59 40.39 -60.30
CA LEU A 9 0.85 39.31 -59.64
C LEU A 9 1.72 38.05 -59.46
N PHE A 10 2.49 37.68 -60.48
CA PHE A 10 3.43 36.56 -60.40
C PHE A 10 4.50 36.77 -59.32
N LEU A 11 5.11 37.96 -59.27
CA LEU A 11 6.10 38.28 -58.24
C LEU A 11 5.50 38.29 -56.83
N PHE A 12 4.26 38.79 -56.69
CA PHE A 12 3.51 38.75 -55.44
C PHE A 12 3.34 37.30 -54.94
N PHE A 13 2.88 36.37 -55.80
CA PHE A 13 2.72 34.97 -55.41
C PHE A 13 4.05 34.29 -55.06
N ILE A 14 5.16 34.63 -55.74
CA ILE A 14 6.49 34.13 -55.35
C ILE A 14 6.87 34.60 -53.95
N ILE A 15 6.68 35.89 -53.64
CA ILE A 15 7.00 36.44 -52.32
C ILE A 15 6.11 35.79 -51.25
N VAL A 16 4.81 35.69 -51.52
CA VAL A 16 3.86 35.00 -50.63
C VAL A 16 4.28 33.55 -50.39
N PHE A 17 4.65 32.82 -51.43
CA PHE A 17 5.13 31.43 -51.32
C PHE A 17 6.41 31.32 -50.49
N LEU A 18 7.39 32.20 -50.72
CA LEU A 18 8.66 32.22 -49.97
C LEU A 18 8.48 32.58 -48.49
N ILE A 19 7.40 33.26 -48.11
CA ILE A 19 7.08 33.59 -46.71
C ILE A 19 6.21 32.50 -46.06
N ILE A 20 5.15 32.08 -46.73
CA ILE A 20 4.18 31.12 -46.17
C ILE A 20 4.80 29.73 -46.03
N THR A 21 5.61 29.28 -47.00
CA THR A 21 6.18 27.92 -46.98
C THR A 21 7.06 27.67 -45.76
N PRO A 22 8.05 28.53 -45.42
CA PRO A 22 8.81 28.38 -44.17
C PRO A 22 7.94 28.40 -42.91
N LEU A 23 6.91 29.25 -42.86
CA LEU A 23 5.99 29.32 -41.72
C LEU A 23 5.19 28.03 -41.54
N ILE A 24 4.69 27.45 -42.64
CA ILE A 24 4.01 26.15 -42.62
C ILE A 24 4.97 25.03 -42.21
N CYS A 25 6.19 25.01 -42.75
CA CYS A 25 7.21 24.03 -42.38
C CYS A 25 7.57 24.12 -40.90
N LEU A 26 7.73 25.33 -40.36
CA LEU A 26 7.96 25.55 -38.93
C LEU A 26 6.77 25.05 -38.09
N TYR A 27 5.55 25.39 -38.47
CA TYR A 27 4.35 24.91 -37.77
C TYR A 27 4.23 23.38 -37.80
N ALA A 28 4.46 22.74 -38.95
CA ALA A 28 4.45 21.29 -39.11
C ALA A 28 5.58 20.61 -38.32
N ALA A 29 6.74 21.24 -38.21
CA ALA A 29 7.86 20.81 -37.36
C ALA A 29 7.62 21.07 -35.85
N GLY A 30 6.47 21.64 -35.50
CA GLY A 30 6.04 21.88 -34.13
C GLY A 30 6.55 23.18 -33.53
N TYR A 31 6.94 24.16 -34.34
CA TYR A 31 7.32 25.49 -33.86
C TYR A 31 6.12 26.43 -33.80
N GLN A 32 6.07 27.24 -32.74
CA GLN A 32 5.11 28.31 -32.58
C GLN A 32 5.80 29.58 -32.07
N ILE A 33 5.15 30.73 -32.32
CA ILE A 33 5.60 32.02 -31.83
C ILE A 33 5.09 32.18 -30.40
N GLY A 34 6.01 32.22 -29.44
CA GLY A 34 5.72 32.49 -28.04
C GLY A 34 5.76 33.98 -27.70
N LYS A 35 5.72 34.29 -26.40
CA LYS A 35 5.95 35.63 -25.86
C LYS A 35 7.24 36.26 -26.44
N ASN A 36 7.20 37.57 -26.67
CA ASN A 36 8.28 38.38 -27.25
C ASN A 36 8.74 37.94 -28.65
N PHE A 37 7.84 37.39 -29.48
CA PHE A 37 8.13 36.90 -30.84
C PHE A 37 9.21 35.81 -30.91
N SER A 38 9.45 35.11 -29.80
CA SER A 38 10.40 33.99 -29.77
C SER A 38 9.83 32.77 -30.49
N ILE A 39 10.63 32.17 -31.38
CA ILE A 39 10.25 30.93 -32.07
C ILE A 39 10.65 29.76 -31.17
N GLN A 40 9.66 29.02 -30.69
CA GLN A 40 9.86 27.94 -29.72
C GLN A 40 9.26 26.63 -30.24
N LYS A 41 9.94 25.51 -29.96
CA LYS A 41 9.42 24.19 -30.27
C LYS A 41 8.39 23.79 -29.21
N THR A 42 7.19 23.46 -29.63
CA THR A 42 6.08 23.06 -28.76
C THR A 42 6.33 21.69 -28.14
N GLY A 43 5.78 21.50 -26.94
CA GLY A 43 5.74 20.25 -26.23
C GLY A 43 4.42 19.50 -26.39
N ILE A 44 4.38 18.31 -25.79
CA ILE A 44 3.23 17.41 -25.77
C ILE A 44 2.93 17.05 -24.31
N LEU A 45 1.65 17.02 -23.96
CA LEU A 45 1.18 16.51 -22.67
C LEU A 45 0.31 15.27 -22.92
N VAL A 46 0.72 14.14 -22.35
CA VAL A 46 -0.04 12.87 -22.40
C VAL A 46 -0.66 12.64 -21.03
N ILE A 47 -1.98 12.51 -20.98
CA ILE A 47 -2.74 12.35 -19.74
C ILE A 47 -3.62 11.11 -19.83
N LYS A 48 -3.55 10.24 -18.82
CA LYS A 48 -4.44 9.09 -18.62
C LYS A 48 -4.85 9.04 -17.15
N THR A 49 -6.12 8.78 -16.90
CA THR A 49 -6.66 8.59 -15.55
C THR A 49 -7.39 7.26 -15.43
N LYS A 50 -7.55 6.80 -14.19
CA LYS A 50 -8.47 5.73 -13.81
C LYS A 50 -9.48 6.25 -12.78
N PRO A 51 -10.79 6.21 -13.06
CA PRO A 51 -11.42 5.87 -14.35
C PRO A 51 -11.04 6.84 -15.48
N ALA A 52 -11.23 6.40 -16.73
CA ALA A 52 -11.08 7.24 -17.92
C ALA A 52 -12.20 8.30 -18.01
N GLU A 53 -12.18 9.14 -19.05
CA GLU A 53 -13.16 10.19 -19.31
C GLU A 53 -13.29 11.23 -18.17
N ALA A 54 -12.16 11.62 -17.56
CA ALA A 54 -12.08 12.81 -16.74
C ALA A 54 -11.88 14.05 -17.62
N SER A 55 -12.55 15.15 -17.29
CA SER A 55 -12.35 16.46 -17.91
C SER A 55 -10.97 17.00 -17.54
N VAL A 56 -10.24 17.50 -18.54
CA VAL A 56 -8.92 18.09 -18.38
C VAL A 56 -9.03 19.60 -18.55
N PHE A 57 -8.63 20.33 -17.52
CA PHE A 57 -8.44 21.78 -17.54
C PHE A 57 -6.95 22.08 -17.51
N LEU A 58 -6.51 22.96 -18.41
CA LEU A 58 -5.11 23.30 -18.61
C LEU A 58 -4.96 24.81 -18.72
N GLU A 59 -4.19 25.43 -17.82
CA GLU A 59 -3.90 26.87 -17.84
C GLU A 59 -2.38 27.11 -17.90
N ASN A 60 -1.91 27.88 -18.89
CA ASN A 60 -0.50 28.28 -18.99
C ASN A 60 -0.24 29.57 -18.22
N LYS A 61 0.46 29.48 -17.09
CA LYS A 61 0.79 30.64 -16.25
C LYS A 61 1.83 31.58 -16.86
N THR A 62 2.66 31.10 -17.80
CA THR A 62 3.75 31.88 -18.39
C THR A 62 3.28 32.81 -19.52
N GLN A 63 2.12 32.51 -20.12
CA GLN A 63 1.58 33.24 -21.27
C GLN A 63 0.48 34.25 -20.91
N LYS A 64 0.15 34.41 -19.62
CA LYS A 64 -0.89 35.32 -19.15
C LYS A 64 -0.46 36.78 -19.39
N ASN A 65 -0.96 37.41 -20.45
CA ASN A 65 -0.81 38.85 -20.70
C ASN A 65 -2.19 39.44 -21.08
N LEU A 66 -2.46 40.70 -20.71
CA LEU A 66 -3.73 41.39 -21.03
C LEU A 66 -4.11 41.34 -22.52
N VAL A 67 -3.12 41.27 -23.42
CA VAL A 67 -3.31 41.22 -24.88
C VAL A 67 -3.70 39.82 -25.37
N SER A 68 -3.26 38.74 -24.72
CA SER A 68 -3.64 37.37 -25.10
C SER A 68 -5.11 37.10 -24.79
N ASP A 69 -5.63 37.62 -23.68
CA ASP A 69 -7.04 37.44 -23.29
C ASP A 69 -8.01 38.23 -24.19
N LEU A 70 -7.53 39.30 -24.83
CA LEU A 70 -8.32 40.16 -25.74
C LEU A 70 -8.29 39.70 -27.21
N ILE A 71 -7.16 39.14 -27.69
CA ILE A 71 -6.98 38.75 -29.11
C ILE A 71 -7.18 37.25 -29.32
N LEU A 72 -6.84 36.43 -28.32
CA LEU A 72 -7.04 34.99 -28.36
C LEU A 72 -8.19 34.66 -27.40
N GLN A 73 -9.43 34.78 -27.88
CA GLN A 73 -10.50 33.93 -27.37
C GLN A 73 -10.08 32.49 -27.65
N THR A 74 -9.21 31.96 -26.80
CA THR A 74 -8.87 30.56 -26.79
C THR A 74 -10.17 29.88 -26.43
N GLU A 75 -10.81 29.28 -27.44
CA GLU A 75 -11.84 28.28 -27.20
C GLU A 75 -11.36 27.44 -26.01
N LYS A 76 -12.15 27.37 -24.94
CA LYS A 76 -11.91 26.43 -23.86
C LYS A 76 -11.95 25.04 -24.47
N LYS A 77 -10.82 24.57 -25.01
CA LYS A 77 -10.68 23.23 -25.55
C LYS A 77 -10.85 22.28 -24.37
N SER A 78 -12.04 21.70 -24.29
CA SER A 78 -12.32 20.64 -23.33
C SER A 78 -11.64 19.38 -23.85
N TYR A 79 -10.68 18.87 -23.10
CA TYR A 79 -10.11 17.55 -23.37
C TYR A 79 -10.67 16.56 -22.34
N THR A 80 -10.75 15.30 -22.73
CA THR A 80 -11.11 14.20 -21.83
C THR A 80 -10.03 13.14 -21.86
N THR A 81 -9.72 12.54 -20.72
CA THR A 81 -8.71 11.47 -20.63
C THR A 81 -9.22 10.16 -21.24
N PRO A 82 -8.37 9.33 -21.87
CA PRO A 82 -6.97 9.60 -22.18
C PRO A 82 -6.84 10.62 -23.31
N SER A 83 -5.92 11.57 -23.18
CA SER A 83 -5.68 12.60 -24.21
C SER A 83 -4.18 12.82 -24.44
N ARG A 84 -3.85 13.15 -25.69
CA ARG A 84 -2.53 13.65 -26.09
C ARG A 84 -2.70 15.08 -26.60
N ILE A 85 -2.44 16.04 -25.73
CA ILE A 85 -2.54 17.46 -26.02
C ILE A 85 -1.22 17.90 -26.67
N LYS A 86 -1.28 18.27 -27.94
CA LYS A 86 -0.14 18.70 -28.74
C LYS A 86 -0.07 20.23 -28.83
N ASN A 87 1.04 20.72 -29.37
CA ASN A 87 1.24 22.14 -29.68
C ASN A 87 1.19 23.04 -28.44
N LEU A 88 1.69 22.55 -27.31
CA LEU A 88 1.78 23.33 -26.07
C LEU A 88 3.06 24.16 -26.10
N LEU A 89 2.93 25.49 -26.02
CA LEU A 89 4.09 26.37 -25.86
C LEU A 89 4.86 26.03 -24.57
N PRO A 90 6.19 26.11 -24.56
CA PRO A 90 6.96 25.94 -23.34
C PRO A 90 6.50 26.87 -22.21
N GLY A 91 6.38 26.33 -21.00
CA GLY A 91 5.90 27.10 -19.85
C GLY A 91 5.48 26.25 -18.65
N LYS A 92 5.00 26.94 -17.62
CA LYS A 92 4.37 26.34 -16.43
C LYS A 92 2.87 26.20 -16.65
N TYR A 93 2.37 24.99 -16.48
CA TYR A 93 0.97 24.65 -16.67
C TYR A 93 0.35 24.19 -15.36
N ASP A 94 -0.76 24.81 -14.98
CA ASP A 94 -1.66 24.26 -13.98
C ASP A 94 -2.60 23.28 -14.68
N ILE A 95 -2.63 22.05 -14.19
CA ILE A 95 -3.40 20.94 -14.75
C ILE A 95 -4.39 20.51 -13.69
N LYS A 96 -5.67 20.49 -14.05
CA LYS A 96 -6.74 20.00 -13.18
C LYS A 96 -7.55 18.93 -13.90
N LEU A 97 -7.77 17.81 -13.22
CA LEU A 97 -8.53 16.67 -13.72
C LEU A 97 -9.77 16.50 -12.85
N GLU A 98 -10.95 16.50 -13.47
CA GLU A 98 -12.23 16.35 -12.76
C GLU A 98 -13.09 15.25 -13.38
N LYS A 99 -13.80 14.51 -12.53
CA LYS A 99 -14.84 13.58 -12.96
C LYS A 99 -15.98 13.60 -11.94
N ASN A 100 -17.22 13.60 -12.41
CA ASN A 100 -18.40 13.62 -11.54
C ASN A 100 -18.37 12.46 -10.53
N GLY A 101 -18.53 12.78 -9.24
CA GLY A 101 -18.50 11.79 -8.16
C GLY A 101 -17.10 11.39 -7.69
N TYR A 102 -16.04 12.04 -8.18
CA TYR A 102 -14.66 11.80 -7.79
C TYR A 102 -14.00 13.08 -7.27
N TRP A 103 -13.00 12.93 -6.41
CA TRP A 103 -12.15 14.04 -5.98
C TRP A 103 -11.29 14.55 -7.14
N PRO A 104 -11.12 15.88 -7.29
CA PRO A 104 -10.28 16.45 -8.32
C PRO A 104 -8.80 16.14 -8.04
N TRP A 105 -8.01 16.10 -9.11
CA TRP A 105 -6.55 16.02 -9.04
C TRP A 105 -5.94 17.26 -9.69
N GLU A 106 -4.97 17.86 -9.02
CA GLU A 106 -4.37 19.14 -9.46
C GLU A 106 -2.85 19.08 -9.39
N LYS A 107 -2.16 19.60 -10.41
CA LYS A 107 -0.70 19.67 -10.40
C LYS A 107 -0.18 20.79 -11.28
N GLN A 108 0.89 21.45 -10.85
CA GLN A 108 1.65 22.35 -11.69
C GLN A 108 2.85 21.63 -12.32
N LEU A 109 2.90 21.55 -13.65
CA LEU A 109 4.01 20.92 -14.37
C LEU A 109 4.68 21.89 -15.34
N VAL A 110 5.98 21.71 -15.54
CA VAL A 110 6.77 22.44 -16.53
C VAL A 110 6.80 21.61 -17.82
N ILE A 111 6.41 22.22 -18.94
CA ILE A 111 6.59 21.65 -20.28
C ILE A 111 7.72 22.42 -20.95
N GLY A 112 8.85 21.75 -21.20
CA GLY A 112 9.99 22.34 -21.90
C GLY A 112 9.87 22.27 -23.43
N SER A 113 10.77 23.01 -24.10
CA SER A 113 10.84 23.07 -25.57
C SER A 113 11.05 21.68 -26.18
N GLY A 114 10.11 21.25 -27.03
CA GLY A 114 10.14 19.93 -27.68
C GLY A 114 9.97 18.72 -26.74
N GLN A 115 9.62 18.93 -25.47
CA GLN A 115 9.49 17.86 -24.48
C GLN A 115 8.09 17.22 -24.48
N SER A 116 8.03 15.95 -24.10
CA SER A 116 6.77 15.25 -23.81
C SER A 116 6.67 14.99 -22.31
N VAL A 117 5.59 15.47 -21.69
CA VAL A 117 5.29 15.26 -20.27
C VAL A 117 4.17 14.23 -20.14
N TYR A 118 4.34 13.27 -19.22
CA TYR A 118 3.43 12.14 -19.04
C TYR A 118 2.79 12.15 -17.65
N ILE A 119 1.46 12.08 -17.63
CA ILE A 119 0.60 11.92 -16.45
C ILE A 119 -0.25 10.67 -16.69
N GLU A 120 0.33 9.48 -16.53
CA GLU A 120 -0.35 8.22 -16.89
C GLU A 120 -0.88 7.42 -15.69
N ASN A 121 -0.41 7.73 -14.48
CA ASN A 121 -0.67 6.95 -13.27
C ASN A 121 -1.62 7.66 -12.29
N VAL A 122 -2.56 8.46 -12.80
CA VAL A 122 -3.51 9.17 -11.93
C VAL A 122 -4.73 8.31 -11.68
N ASN A 123 -4.96 7.96 -10.42
CA ASN A 123 -6.20 7.35 -9.96
C ASN A 123 -7.06 8.44 -9.30
N LEU A 124 -8.25 8.67 -9.86
CA LEU A 124 -9.25 9.51 -9.23
C LEU A 124 -10.01 8.67 -8.21
N PHE A 125 -10.19 9.21 -7.02
CA PHE A 125 -10.83 8.53 -5.90
C PHE A 125 -12.29 8.97 -5.77
N LYS A 126 -13.20 8.03 -5.57
CA LYS A 126 -14.62 8.33 -5.38
C LYS A 126 -14.82 9.26 -4.19
N ASN A 127 -15.75 10.20 -4.34
CA ASN A 127 -16.25 11.05 -3.27
C ASN A 127 -17.62 10.51 -2.83
N ASN A 128 -17.60 9.64 -1.83
CA ASN A 128 -18.76 8.92 -1.32
C ASN A 128 -18.67 8.70 0.19
N LEU A 129 -19.78 8.25 0.78
CA LEU A 129 -19.83 7.90 2.19
C LEU A 129 -19.60 6.39 2.40
N PRO A 130 -19.02 5.99 3.54
CA PRO A 130 -18.91 4.58 3.90
C PRO A 130 -20.29 3.94 4.11
N VAL A 131 -20.41 2.65 3.77
CA VAL A 131 -21.62 1.84 3.96
C VAL A 131 -21.35 0.77 5.00
N LEU A 132 -22.32 0.52 5.89
CA LEU A 132 -22.22 -0.51 6.93
C LEU A 132 -22.26 -1.91 6.30
N VAL A 133 -21.26 -2.75 6.62
CA VAL A 133 -21.17 -4.16 6.20
C VAL A 133 -21.65 -5.09 7.31
N SER A 134 -21.23 -4.83 8.54
CA SER A 134 -21.61 -5.63 9.72
C SER A 134 -21.72 -4.72 10.93
N SER A 135 -22.80 -4.89 11.72
CA SER A 135 -23.08 -4.12 12.95
C SER A 135 -22.53 -4.78 14.22
N GLN A 136 -21.66 -5.78 14.09
CA GLN A 136 -21.06 -6.49 15.22
C GLN A 136 -19.90 -5.69 15.82
N GLN A 137 -19.73 -5.78 17.14
CA GLN A 137 -18.61 -5.14 17.85
C GLN A 137 -17.37 -6.02 17.79
N TYR A 138 -16.51 -5.76 16.82
CA TYR A 138 -15.25 -6.46 16.65
C TYR A 138 -14.12 -5.82 17.46
N THR A 139 -13.28 -6.66 18.04
CA THR A 139 -12.05 -6.26 18.73
C THR A 139 -10.86 -6.20 17.77
N ASP A 140 -10.84 -7.04 16.74
CA ASP A 140 -9.71 -7.20 15.81
C ASP A 140 -10.15 -7.55 14.39
N LEU A 141 -9.34 -7.16 13.40
CA LEU A 141 -9.53 -7.46 11.97
C LEU A 141 -8.21 -7.99 11.43
N LEU A 142 -8.19 -9.25 11.01
CA LEU A 142 -7.02 -9.91 10.46
C LEU A 142 -7.27 -10.23 8.99
N PRO A 143 -6.56 -9.61 8.03
CA PRO A 143 -6.73 -9.94 6.62
C PRO A 143 -6.16 -11.32 6.30
N SER A 144 -6.80 -12.01 5.34
CA SER A 144 -6.29 -13.29 4.83
C SER A 144 -4.99 -13.08 4.05
N PRO A 145 -4.08 -14.07 4.00
CA PRO A 145 -2.84 -14.00 3.22
C PRO A 145 -3.04 -13.62 1.76
N ASN A 146 -4.12 -14.09 1.14
CA ASN A 146 -4.47 -13.74 -0.25
C ASN A 146 -5.29 -12.45 -0.37
N GLY A 147 -5.53 -11.73 0.72
CA GLY A 147 -6.25 -10.46 0.82
C GLY A 147 -7.67 -10.40 0.24
N LYS A 148 -8.33 -11.55 0.13
CA LYS A 148 -9.72 -11.66 -0.34
C LYS A 148 -10.73 -11.69 0.81
N MET A 149 -10.28 -11.91 2.04
CA MET A 149 -11.14 -12.07 3.21
C MET A 149 -10.58 -11.34 4.43
N ILE A 150 -11.45 -11.03 5.39
CA ILE A 150 -11.08 -10.53 6.72
C ILE A 150 -11.64 -11.50 7.77
N LEU A 151 -10.83 -11.85 8.76
CA LEU A 151 -11.24 -12.52 9.97
C LEU A 151 -11.50 -11.43 11.02
N ALA A 152 -12.76 -11.19 11.31
CA ALA A 152 -13.22 -10.18 12.24
C ALA A 152 -13.53 -10.84 13.59
N ILE A 153 -12.75 -10.51 14.61
CA ILE A 153 -12.76 -11.19 15.91
C ILE A 153 -13.60 -10.40 16.90
N TYR A 154 -14.40 -11.07 17.72
CA TYR A 154 -15.13 -10.49 18.85
C TYR A 154 -15.06 -11.41 20.08
N SER A 155 -15.68 -11.01 21.19
CA SER A 155 -15.50 -11.68 22.49
C SER A 155 -15.93 -13.15 22.53
N GLU A 156 -16.89 -13.55 21.68
CA GLU A 156 -17.53 -14.87 21.73
C GLU A 156 -17.36 -15.68 20.44
N GLY A 157 -16.67 -15.12 19.43
CA GLY A 157 -16.55 -15.76 18.14
C GLY A 157 -15.78 -14.93 17.13
N ALA A 158 -15.84 -15.35 15.88
CA ALA A 158 -15.27 -14.61 14.78
C ALA A 158 -16.13 -14.73 13.52
N ASP A 159 -16.09 -13.71 12.69
CA ASP A 159 -16.74 -13.69 11.39
C ASP A 159 -15.69 -13.66 10.29
N VAL A 160 -15.94 -14.43 9.22
CA VAL A 160 -15.14 -14.39 8.00
C VAL A 160 -15.92 -13.61 6.96
N ILE A 161 -15.37 -12.45 6.56
CA ILE A 161 -15.98 -11.53 5.61
C ILE A 161 -15.28 -11.66 4.27
N ASN A 162 -16.02 -11.99 3.22
CA ASN A 162 -15.52 -12.05 1.85
C ASN A 162 -15.60 -10.67 1.20
N LEU A 163 -14.46 -10.13 0.76
CA LEU A 163 -14.36 -8.73 0.32
C LEU A 163 -14.78 -8.50 -1.13
N ASN A 164 -15.10 -9.56 -1.87
CA ASN A 164 -15.59 -9.45 -3.24
C ASN A 164 -17.11 -9.25 -3.30
N ASN A 165 -17.85 -9.82 -2.36
CA ASN A 165 -19.31 -9.83 -2.36
C ASN A 165 -19.93 -9.49 -1.00
N ASP A 166 -19.11 -9.07 -0.03
CA ASP A 166 -19.49 -8.69 1.33
C ASP A 166 -20.23 -9.79 2.12
N THR A 167 -20.12 -11.06 1.69
CA THR A 167 -20.75 -12.19 2.40
C THR A 167 -20.02 -12.50 3.70
N ILE A 168 -20.79 -12.83 4.74
CA ILE A 168 -20.29 -13.07 6.10
C ILE A 168 -20.58 -14.51 6.50
N LYS A 169 -19.52 -15.26 6.85
CA LYS A 169 -19.61 -16.59 7.46
C LYS A 169 -19.25 -16.50 8.95
N LYS A 170 -20.21 -16.77 9.82
CA LYS A 170 -20.00 -16.77 11.28
C LYS A 170 -19.33 -18.05 11.74
N ILE A 171 -18.44 -17.94 12.72
CA ILE A 171 -17.78 -19.06 13.40
C ILE A 171 -18.05 -18.93 14.90
N ASP A 172 -19.01 -19.73 15.37
CA ASP A 172 -19.36 -19.79 16.78
C ASP A 172 -18.39 -20.70 17.53
N ILE A 173 -17.77 -20.17 18.60
CA ILE A 173 -16.93 -20.98 19.48
C ILE A 173 -17.83 -21.59 20.55
N ALA A 174 -18.50 -22.69 20.21
CA ALA A 174 -19.24 -23.47 21.21
C ALA A 174 -18.24 -24.13 22.18
N THR A 175 -18.01 -23.53 23.36
CA THR A 175 -17.28 -24.18 24.44
C THR A 175 -18.08 -24.24 25.74
N SER A 176 -18.45 -25.46 26.14
CA SER A 176 -19.23 -25.76 27.34
C SER A 176 -18.46 -25.64 28.66
N SER A 177 -17.20 -25.16 28.70
CA SER A 177 -16.41 -25.22 29.94
C SER A 177 -15.33 -24.15 30.15
N SER A 178 -15.07 -23.24 29.21
CA SER A 178 -14.22 -22.06 29.46
C SER A 178 -14.42 -20.99 28.39
N LYS A 179 -14.54 -19.72 28.81
CA LYS A 179 -14.57 -18.57 27.89
C LYS A 179 -13.18 -18.41 27.26
N ILE A 180 -13.03 -18.81 26.00
CA ILE A 180 -11.81 -18.54 25.24
C ILE A 180 -11.82 -17.06 24.87
N VAL A 181 -10.84 -16.29 25.36
CA VAL A 181 -10.69 -14.89 24.97
C VAL A 181 -9.88 -14.82 23.67
N LEU A 182 -10.54 -14.45 22.58
CA LEU A 182 -9.88 -14.26 21.29
C LEU A 182 -9.21 -12.89 21.20
N THR A 183 -8.00 -12.88 20.63
CA THR A 183 -7.18 -11.69 20.39
C THR A 183 -6.38 -11.87 19.10
N LYS A 184 -5.77 -10.80 18.54
CA LYS A 184 -4.82 -10.94 17.43
C LYS A 184 -3.64 -11.88 17.70
N ASN A 185 -3.28 -12.12 18.97
CA ASN A 185 -2.10 -12.90 19.30
C ASN A 185 -2.35 -14.41 19.29
N ASN A 186 -3.61 -14.83 19.36
CA ASN A 186 -4.01 -16.24 19.36
C ASN A 186 -4.97 -16.58 18.20
N CYS A 187 -5.13 -15.67 17.24
CA CYS A 187 -5.92 -15.90 16.05
C CYS A 187 -5.07 -15.65 14.81
N SER A 188 -5.19 -16.50 13.80
CA SER A 188 -4.43 -16.37 12.56
C SER A 188 -5.07 -17.13 11.42
N TRP A 189 -4.73 -16.73 10.20
CA TRP A 189 -5.08 -17.46 9.00
C TRP A 189 -4.07 -18.58 8.73
N SER A 190 -4.56 -19.72 8.23
CA SER A 190 -3.70 -20.68 7.55
C SER A 190 -3.06 -20.04 6.31
N PRO A 191 -1.84 -20.44 5.91
CA PRO A 191 -1.16 -19.88 4.73
C PRO A 191 -1.94 -20.12 3.42
N SER A 192 -2.76 -21.17 3.37
CA SER A 192 -3.63 -21.53 2.24
C SER A 192 -4.97 -20.80 2.20
N ASN A 193 -5.33 -20.03 3.23
CA ASN A 193 -6.62 -19.31 3.35
C ASN A 193 -7.86 -20.21 3.47
N ASP A 194 -7.70 -21.53 3.64
CA ASP A 194 -8.81 -22.50 3.74
C ASP A 194 -9.17 -22.86 5.19
N ALA A 195 -8.38 -22.41 6.15
CA ALA A 195 -8.62 -22.57 7.59
C ALA A 195 -8.21 -21.33 8.40
N VAL A 196 -8.78 -21.19 9.59
CA VAL A 196 -8.41 -20.18 10.59
C VAL A 196 -8.12 -20.84 11.93
N MET A 197 -7.15 -20.29 12.65
CA MET A 197 -6.86 -20.61 14.03
C MET A 197 -7.55 -19.58 14.93
N LEU A 198 -8.34 -20.05 15.90
CA LEU A 198 -9.01 -19.24 16.92
C LEU A 198 -8.68 -19.81 18.30
N GLY A 199 -7.81 -19.13 19.04
CA GLY A 199 -7.24 -19.67 20.27
C GLY A 199 -6.38 -20.90 19.97
N SER A 200 -6.78 -22.05 20.50
CA SER A 200 -6.14 -23.35 20.30
C SER A 200 -6.85 -24.24 19.28
N TYR A 201 -7.84 -23.70 18.56
CA TYR A 201 -8.68 -24.47 17.64
C TYR A 201 -8.45 -24.06 16.20
N ILE A 202 -8.46 -25.06 15.31
CA ILE A 202 -8.40 -24.84 13.87
C ILE A 202 -9.79 -25.14 13.29
N TYR A 203 -10.33 -24.18 12.55
CA TYR A 203 -11.62 -24.26 11.87
C TYR A 203 -11.40 -24.28 10.36
N SER A 204 -12.00 -25.26 9.68
CA SER A 204 -11.97 -25.32 8.22
C SER A 204 -13.06 -24.42 7.64
N LEU A 205 -12.68 -23.57 6.70
CA LEU A 205 -13.61 -22.68 6.01
C LEU A 205 -14.36 -23.40 4.88
N THR A 206 -13.87 -24.54 4.41
CA THR A 206 -14.53 -25.33 3.36
C THR A 206 -15.59 -26.27 3.92
N SER A 207 -15.28 -27.05 4.96
CA SER A 207 -16.23 -27.99 5.55
C SER A 207 -17.17 -27.34 6.57
N GLY A 208 -16.79 -26.20 7.17
CA GLY A 208 -17.55 -25.58 8.25
C GLY A 208 -17.44 -26.30 9.59
N GLU A 209 -16.60 -27.33 9.69
CA GLU A 209 -16.40 -28.10 10.90
C GLU A 209 -15.18 -27.61 11.70
N ARG A 210 -15.25 -27.80 13.03
CA ARG A 210 -14.12 -27.63 13.95
C ARG A 210 -13.12 -28.76 13.68
N ALA A 211 -12.07 -28.45 12.93
CA ALA A 211 -11.18 -29.45 12.39
C ALA A 211 -10.29 -30.09 13.46
N LYS A 212 -9.61 -29.29 14.32
CA LYS A 212 -8.57 -29.80 15.24
C LYS A 212 -8.44 -28.97 16.53
N ASN A 213 -8.13 -29.65 17.66
CA ASN A 213 -7.81 -29.03 18.95
C ASN A 213 -6.31 -29.17 19.25
N ILE A 214 -5.58 -28.06 19.31
CA ILE A 214 -4.13 -28.00 19.56
C ILE A 214 -3.78 -28.14 21.04
N ASP A 215 -4.71 -27.91 21.98
CA ASP A 215 -4.44 -28.07 23.41
C ASP A 215 -4.04 -29.51 23.78
N LYS A 216 -4.52 -30.48 22.99
CA LYS A 216 -4.11 -31.89 23.11
C LYS A 216 -2.61 -32.10 22.85
N LEU A 217 -1.97 -31.24 22.05
CA LEU A 217 -0.54 -31.28 21.76
C LEU A 217 0.29 -30.54 22.81
N SER A 218 -0.27 -29.47 23.39
CA SER A 218 0.39 -28.61 24.39
C SER A 218 0.20 -29.07 25.84
N ASN A 219 -0.55 -30.15 26.09
CA ASN A 219 -0.97 -30.58 27.43
C ASN A 219 -1.66 -29.45 28.21
N ASN A 220 -2.54 -28.68 27.56
CA ASN A 220 -3.26 -27.52 28.11
C ASN A 220 -2.37 -26.38 28.66
N ASN A 221 -1.06 -26.37 28.36
CA ASN A 221 -0.14 -25.29 28.73
C ASN A 221 0.08 -24.34 27.54
N THR A 222 -1.02 -23.86 26.96
CA THR A 222 -1.01 -23.30 25.60
C THR A 222 -0.30 -21.96 25.56
N ALA A 223 0.91 -22.00 25.02
CA ALA A 223 1.67 -20.83 24.62
C ALA A 223 1.49 -20.58 23.11
N LYS A 224 2.06 -19.46 22.66
CA LYS A 224 1.99 -18.93 21.30
C LYS A 224 2.09 -20.04 20.23
N ILE A 225 1.17 -20.03 19.27
CA ILE A 225 1.10 -20.97 18.14
C ILE A 225 1.21 -20.16 16.84
N LYS A 226 1.99 -20.63 15.86
CA LYS A 226 2.04 -20.06 14.52
C LYS A 226 2.14 -21.15 13.45
N TRP A 227 1.55 -20.89 12.30
CA TRP A 227 1.68 -21.72 11.11
C TRP A 227 3.10 -21.71 10.54
N ASN A 228 3.48 -22.78 9.84
CA ASN A 228 4.52 -22.68 8.83
C ASN A 228 3.96 -21.92 7.63
N LEU A 229 4.59 -20.81 7.26
CA LEU A 229 4.10 -19.98 6.16
C LEU A 229 4.15 -20.66 4.79
N SER A 230 4.90 -21.75 4.66
CA SER A 230 5.04 -22.53 3.42
C SER A 230 4.26 -23.84 3.44
N ASP A 231 3.68 -24.24 4.57
CA ASP A 231 2.99 -25.52 4.70
C ASP A 231 1.79 -25.40 5.66
N LYS A 232 0.58 -25.55 5.09
CA LYS A 232 -0.68 -25.41 5.82
C LYS A 232 -0.94 -26.50 6.84
N ASP A 233 -0.24 -27.63 6.78
CA ASP A 233 -0.45 -28.75 7.69
C ASP A 233 0.57 -28.78 8.83
N LYS A 234 1.40 -27.74 8.94
CA LYS A 234 2.46 -27.66 9.94
C LYS A 234 2.33 -26.41 10.82
N ILE A 235 2.60 -26.59 12.10
CA ILE A 235 2.62 -25.50 13.07
C ILE A 235 3.88 -25.59 13.95
N ALA A 236 4.33 -24.45 14.41
CA ALA A 236 5.23 -24.34 15.55
C ALA A 236 4.44 -23.80 16.75
N PHE A 237 4.71 -24.33 17.93
CA PHE A 237 4.11 -23.84 19.16
C PHE A 237 5.13 -23.84 20.29
N ALA A 238 5.09 -22.79 21.11
CA ALA A 238 5.91 -22.70 22.30
C ALA A 238 5.15 -23.24 23.52
N SER A 239 5.89 -23.72 24.50
CA SER A 239 5.53 -23.73 25.92
C SER A 239 6.35 -22.64 26.64
N GLN A 240 6.18 -22.46 27.95
CA GLN A 240 6.94 -21.44 28.71
C GLN A 240 8.47 -21.53 28.54
N SER A 241 9.02 -22.70 28.24
CA SER A 241 10.48 -22.92 28.17
C SER A 241 10.96 -23.73 26.98
N SER A 242 10.06 -24.17 26.09
CA SER A 242 10.40 -25.07 24.99
C SER A 242 9.62 -24.72 23.74
N LEU A 243 10.19 -25.02 22.57
CA LEU A 243 9.56 -24.84 21.27
C LEU A 243 9.41 -26.19 20.59
N TYR A 244 8.24 -26.44 20.02
CA TYR A 244 7.89 -27.66 19.31
C TYR A 244 7.46 -27.35 17.88
N TYR A 245 7.65 -28.32 17.00
CA TYR A 245 7.14 -28.32 15.64
C TYR A 245 6.26 -29.54 15.43
N SER A 246 5.09 -29.38 14.82
CA SER A 246 4.09 -30.45 14.70
C SER A 246 3.51 -30.54 13.30
N ASP A 247 3.21 -31.77 12.92
CA ASP A 247 2.32 -32.08 11.81
C ASP A 247 0.89 -32.20 12.34
N LEU A 248 -0.04 -31.48 11.72
CA LEU A 248 -1.44 -31.44 12.13
C LEU A 248 -2.20 -32.69 11.72
N ASN A 249 -1.77 -33.42 10.71
CA ASN A 249 -2.42 -34.64 10.22
C ASN A 249 -2.08 -35.83 11.11
N SER A 250 -0.80 -36.00 11.47
CA SER A 250 -0.38 -37.07 12.38
C SER A 250 -0.53 -36.72 13.86
N LEU A 251 -0.66 -35.44 14.20
CA LEU A 251 -0.60 -34.91 15.57
C LEU A 251 0.70 -35.29 16.31
N SER A 252 1.78 -35.57 15.57
CA SER A 252 3.10 -35.83 16.14
C SER A 252 3.88 -34.52 16.35
N LYS A 253 4.51 -34.35 17.51
CA LYS A 253 5.37 -33.19 17.83
C LYS A 253 6.85 -33.55 17.92
N LYS A 254 7.70 -32.67 17.39
CA LYS A 254 9.17 -32.69 17.47
C LYS A 254 9.62 -31.55 18.37
N LEU A 255 10.47 -31.85 19.36
CA LEU A 255 11.10 -30.83 20.21
C LEU A 255 12.22 -30.13 19.41
N ILE A 256 12.17 -28.81 19.34
CA ILE A 256 13.14 -27.98 18.62
C ILE A 256 14.13 -27.33 19.60
N ILE A 257 13.61 -26.59 20.58
CA ILE A 257 14.43 -25.93 21.61
C ILE A 257 13.86 -26.28 22.98
N LYS A 258 14.74 -26.50 23.96
CA LYS A 258 14.41 -26.79 25.37
C LYS A 258 15.13 -25.83 26.30
N ASN A 259 14.49 -25.49 27.42
CA ASN A 259 15.02 -24.65 28.50
C ASN A 259 15.48 -23.26 28.03
N LYS A 260 14.73 -22.63 27.12
CA LYS A 260 14.95 -21.25 26.68
C LYS A 260 13.67 -20.44 26.80
N ASN A 261 13.80 -19.18 27.21
CA ASN A 261 12.68 -18.24 27.25
C ASN A 261 12.38 -17.74 25.84
N ILE A 262 11.34 -18.28 25.20
CA ILE A 262 10.98 -17.97 23.81
C ILE A 262 10.20 -16.66 23.74
N ILE A 263 10.70 -15.70 22.97
CA ILE A 263 10.09 -14.37 22.76
C ILE A 263 9.14 -14.43 21.56
N ASP A 264 9.65 -14.87 20.41
CA ASP A 264 8.88 -15.04 19.20
C ASP A 264 9.52 -16.08 18.26
N PHE A 265 8.75 -16.57 17.28
CA PHE A 265 9.26 -17.48 16.27
C PHE A 265 8.53 -17.31 14.94
N LEU A 266 9.11 -17.84 13.87
CA LEU A 266 8.57 -17.82 12.52
C LEU A 266 9.03 -19.08 11.77
N ALA A 267 8.10 -19.89 11.28
CA ALA A 267 8.39 -21.04 10.43
C ALA A 267 8.16 -20.70 8.96
N ARG A 268 9.15 -20.98 8.10
CA ARG A 268 9.06 -20.79 6.64
C ARG A 268 9.91 -21.84 5.93
N GLY A 269 9.26 -22.67 5.11
CA GLY A 269 9.90 -23.80 4.45
C GLY A 269 10.49 -24.78 5.46
N ASN A 270 11.74 -25.19 5.26
CA ASN A 270 12.48 -26.05 6.19
C ASN A 270 13.13 -25.29 7.37
N ASN A 271 12.96 -23.96 7.44
CA ASN A 271 13.62 -23.15 8.46
C ASN A 271 12.64 -22.66 9.53
N LEU A 272 13.11 -22.68 10.78
CA LEU A 272 12.45 -22.06 11.92
C LEU A 272 13.35 -20.97 12.49
N PHE A 273 12.89 -19.72 12.43
CA PHE A 273 13.56 -18.56 13.00
C PHE A 273 13.03 -18.33 14.40
N ILE A 274 13.91 -18.28 15.40
CA ILE A 274 13.52 -18.31 16.81
C ILE A 274 14.23 -17.18 17.53
N LEU A 275 13.45 -16.35 18.22
CA LEU A 275 13.93 -15.33 19.13
C LEU A 275 13.78 -15.85 20.56
N TYR A 276 14.89 -15.99 21.28
CA TYR A 276 14.86 -16.38 22.68
C TYR A 276 15.86 -15.57 23.49
N GLN A 277 15.58 -15.38 24.77
CA GLN A 277 16.47 -14.66 25.67
C GLN A 277 17.63 -15.55 26.13
N GLU A 278 18.84 -15.00 26.12
CA GLU A 278 20.06 -15.64 26.65
C GLU A 278 20.90 -14.59 27.36
N ASN A 279 21.05 -14.73 28.68
CA ASN A 279 21.72 -13.75 29.54
C ASN A 279 21.16 -12.33 29.33
N ASP A 280 22.01 -11.40 28.88
CA ASP A 280 21.68 -10.00 28.58
C ASP A 280 21.56 -9.72 27.07
N ALA A 281 21.22 -10.73 26.27
CA ALA A 281 20.94 -10.59 24.85
C ALA A 281 19.66 -11.35 24.45
N VAL A 282 19.16 -11.02 23.27
CA VAL A 282 18.19 -11.85 22.56
C VAL A 282 18.89 -12.51 21.39
N ILE A 283 18.75 -13.83 21.27
CA ILE A 283 19.34 -14.59 20.18
C ILE A 283 18.29 -14.86 19.13
N LEU A 284 18.61 -14.49 17.89
CA LEU A 284 17.94 -14.97 16.69
C LEU A 284 18.66 -16.25 16.23
N SER A 285 18.03 -17.41 16.43
CA SER A 285 18.51 -18.69 15.91
C SER A 285 17.78 -19.06 14.63
N VAL A 286 18.56 -19.47 13.62
CA VAL A 286 18.09 -20.09 12.39
C VAL A 286 18.21 -21.60 12.57
N TRP A 287 17.08 -22.29 12.63
CA TRP A 287 17.03 -23.73 12.89
C TRP A 287 16.56 -24.50 11.67
N GLY A 288 17.31 -25.53 11.26
CA GLY A 288 16.90 -26.47 10.22
C GLY A 288 15.94 -27.50 10.80
N ILE A 289 14.69 -27.51 10.35
CA ILE A 289 13.62 -28.36 10.90
C ILE A 289 13.93 -29.84 10.65
N SER A 290 14.37 -30.20 9.45
CA SER A 290 14.69 -31.58 9.08
C SER A 290 15.90 -32.11 9.85
N GLU A 291 17.00 -31.35 9.81
CA GLU A 291 18.29 -31.65 10.45
C GLU A 291 18.22 -31.59 11.98
N ASN A 292 17.20 -30.91 12.52
CA ASN A 292 17.04 -30.61 13.93
C ASN A 292 18.27 -29.95 14.56
N LYS A 293 18.82 -28.95 13.89
CA LYS A 293 20.06 -28.29 14.32
C LYS A 293 20.00 -26.80 14.06
N SER A 294 20.62 -26.03 14.96
CA SER A 294 20.91 -24.62 14.72
C SER A 294 21.93 -24.47 13.58
N ILE A 295 21.54 -23.75 12.54
CA ILE A 295 22.36 -23.42 11.38
C ILE A 295 23.21 -22.19 11.69
N ARG A 296 22.61 -21.17 12.30
CA ARG A 296 23.24 -19.89 12.62
C ARG A 296 22.57 -19.23 13.81
N THR A 297 23.31 -18.42 14.55
CA THR A 297 22.76 -17.51 15.56
C THR A 297 23.24 -16.08 15.29
N ILE A 298 22.39 -15.12 15.61
CA ILE A 298 22.67 -13.68 15.56
C ILE A 298 22.27 -13.10 16.92
N SER A 299 23.17 -12.33 17.54
CA SER A 299 22.90 -11.67 18.82
C SER A 299 22.26 -10.29 18.59
N LEU A 300 21.16 -10.04 19.27
CA LEU A 300 20.44 -8.77 19.31
C LEU A 300 20.48 -8.19 20.73
N PRO A 301 20.39 -6.86 20.90
CA PRO A 301 20.27 -6.24 22.22
C PRO A 301 19.13 -6.85 23.05
N LYS A 302 19.19 -6.75 24.36
CA LYS A 302 18.08 -7.20 25.23
C LYS A 302 16.86 -6.31 25.02
N SER A 303 15.81 -6.84 24.41
CA SER A 303 14.53 -6.15 24.27
C SER A 303 13.36 -7.12 23.99
N ASN A 304 12.16 -6.58 23.80
CA ASN A 304 10.96 -7.31 23.42
C ASN A 304 10.76 -7.23 21.91
N TYR A 305 11.11 -8.31 21.21
CA TYR A 305 11.04 -8.39 19.76
C TYR A 305 9.79 -9.11 19.25
N ALA A 306 9.38 -8.79 18.04
CA ALA A 306 8.45 -9.62 17.29
C ALA A 306 8.79 -9.64 15.80
N PHE A 307 8.47 -10.75 15.14
CA PHE A 307 8.45 -10.80 13.69
C PHE A 307 7.24 -10.03 13.15
N ILE A 308 7.47 -9.12 12.21
CA ILE A 308 6.45 -8.46 11.39
C ILE A 308 6.70 -8.81 9.91
N ASN A 309 5.80 -8.46 8.99
CA ASN A 309 5.97 -8.67 7.53
C ASN A 309 6.55 -10.05 7.19
N SER A 310 5.99 -11.10 7.80
CA SER A 310 6.63 -12.43 7.87
C SER A 310 6.67 -13.17 6.52
N ASP A 311 5.88 -12.71 5.56
CA ASP A 311 5.84 -13.11 4.17
C ASP A 311 7.02 -12.57 3.34
N HIS A 312 7.66 -11.48 3.77
CA HIS A 312 8.79 -10.89 3.05
C HIS A 312 10.07 -11.74 3.15
N ASN A 313 10.91 -11.74 2.10
CA ASN A 313 12.14 -12.56 2.06
C ASN A 313 13.10 -12.24 3.21
N LEU A 314 13.36 -10.96 3.47
CA LEU A 314 14.11 -10.51 4.65
C LEU A 314 13.29 -10.71 5.93
N LEU A 315 13.94 -11.16 7.00
CA LEU A 315 13.35 -11.14 8.33
C LEU A 315 13.19 -9.69 8.79
N ASN A 316 11.95 -9.33 9.11
CA ASN A 316 11.60 -8.04 9.67
C ASN A 316 11.36 -8.23 11.17
N ILE A 317 12.27 -7.76 12.01
CA ILE A 317 12.23 -7.95 13.46
C ILE A 317 12.08 -6.60 14.14
N LEU A 318 10.92 -6.35 14.74
CA LEU A 318 10.60 -5.10 15.41
C LEU A 318 10.91 -5.20 16.90
N ASP A 319 11.82 -4.36 17.38
CA ASP A 319 11.97 -4.02 18.79
C ASP A 319 10.80 -3.13 19.21
N LYS A 320 9.87 -3.68 19.99
CA LYS A 320 8.66 -2.98 20.45
C LYS A 320 8.94 -2.00 21.59
N THR A 321 10.07 -2.13 22.28
CA THR A 321 10.43 -1.25 23.38
C THR A 321 11.03 0.05 22.85
N HIS A 322 11.91 -0.05 21.86
CA HIS A 322 12.66 1.08 21.31
C HIS A 322 12.16 1.56 19.94
N ASN A 323 11.15 0.90 19.36
CA ASN A 323 10.63 1.16 18.02
C ASN A 323 11.74 1.10 16.95
N THR A 324 12.55 0.04 16.99
CA THR A 324 13.64 -0.19 16.03
C THR A 324 13.33 -1.43 15.20
N LEU A 325 13.27 -1.27 13.88
CA LEU A 325 13.10 -2.37 12.93
C LEU A 325 14.46 -2.83 12.40
N TYR A 326 14.73 -4.11 12.57
CA TYR A 326 15.89 -4.79 11.99
C TYR A 326 15.45 -5.54 10.73
N LEU A 327 16.13 -5.25 9.62
CA LEU A 327 16.00 -6.01 8.38
C LEU A 327 17.19 -6.97 8.26
N ILE A 328 16.92 -8.27 8.29
CA ILE A 328 17.95 -9.30 8.37
C ILE A 328 17.78 -10.29 7.22
N ASP A 329 18.86 -10.54 6.48
CA ASP A 329 19.01 -11.74 5.68
C ASP A 329 19.76 -12.80 6.52
N PRO A 330 19.03 -13.79 7.07
CA PRO A 330 19.61 -14.77 7.98
C PRO A 330 20.57 -15.75 7.29
N LEU A 331 20.53 -15.85 5.95
CA LEU A 331 21.31 -16.82 5.18
C LEU A 331 22.46 -16.18 4.39
N ALA A 332 22.57 -14.85 4.39
CA ALA A 332 23.68 -14.14 3.77
C ALA A 332 25.05 -14.57 4.34
N GLU A 333 26.04 -14.74 3.47
CA GLU A 333 27.39 -15.15 3.86
C GLU A 333 28.13 -14.08 4.66
N ILE A 334 28.03 -12.81 4.22
CA ILE A 334 28.85 -11.71 4.74
C ILE A 334 28.06 -10.81 5.68
N LYS A 335 27.03 -10.11 5.16
CA LYS A 335 26.27 -9.10 5.89
C LYS A 335 24.85 -9.60 6.13
N THR A 336 24.58 -10.08 7.34
CA THR A 336 23.25 -10.58 7.73
C THR A 336 22.28 -9.45 8.09
N VAL A 337 22.72 -8.47 8.87
CA VAL A 337 21.91 -7.29 9.18
C VAL A 337 22.01 -6.32 8.01
N ILE A 338 20.95 -6.23 7.22
CA ILE A 338 20.87 -5.39 6.03
C ILE A 338 20.75 -3.92 6.44
N GLU A 339 19.83 -3.62 7.35
CA GLU A 339 19.50 -2.27 7.80
C GLU A 339 18.90 -2.26 9.22
N ILE A 340 19.10 -1.15 9.92
CA ILE A 340 18.48 -0.86 11.22
C ILE A 340 17.74 0.48 11.11
N ILE A 341 16.43 0.46 11.29
CA ILE A 341 15.55 1.62 11.12
C ILE A 341 14.94 1.99 12.47
N ASN A 342 15.26 3.17 12.99
CA ASN A 342 14.72 3.69 14.25
C ASN A 342 13.42 4.46 14.03
N GLY A 343 12.60 4.57 15.08
CA GLY A 343 11.33 5.31 15.03
C GLY A 343 10.27 4.60 14.18
N VAL A 344 10.21 3.28 14.22
CA VAL A 344 9.24 2.47 13.47
C VAL A 344 8.12 2.04 14.40
N SER A 345 6.96 2.70 14.30
CA SER A 345 5.72 2.24 14.95
C SER A 345 5.00 1.18 14.11
N GLN A 346 5.16 1.27 12.79
CA GLN A 346 4.54 0.39 11.80
C GLN A 346 5.39 0.37 10.53
N ALA A 347 5.35 -0.74 9.81
CA ALA A 347 6.03 -0.88 8.53
C ALA A 347 5.33 -1.90 7.63
N ARG A 348 5.21 -1.60 6.33
CA ARG A 348 4.63 -2.48 5.31
C ARG A 348 5.40 -2.38 4.00
N TRP A 349 5.69 -3.53 3.40
CA TRP A 349 6.32 -3.57 2.07
C TRP A 349 5.30 -3.22 0.99
N ILE A 350 5.69 -2.34 0.07
CA ILE A 350 4.95 -2.06 -1.17
C ILE A 350 5.19 -3.20 -2.15
N ASN A 351 6.45 -3.61 -2.25
CA ASN A 351 6.98 -4.67 -3.10
C ASN A 351 8.26 -5.21 -2.45
N ASN A 352 9.04 -6.05 -3.14
CA ASN A 352 10.26 -6.65 -2.58
C ASN A 352 11.37 -5.63 -2.24
N ASP A 353 11.32 -4.41 -2.78
CA ASP A 353 12.41 -3.44 -2.70
C ASP A 353 12.03 -2.19 -1.88
N LYS A 354 10.74 -1.87 -1.74
CA LYS A 354 10.28 -0.65 -1.08
C LYS A 354 9.46 -0.95 0.16
N LEU A 355 9.93 -0.43 1.30
CA LEU A 355 9.27 -0.52 2.60
C LEU A 355 8.73 0.85 2.99
N ILE A 356 7.43 0.94 3.25
CA ILE A 356 6.85 2.09 3.94
C ILE A 356 7.02 1.84 5.44
N PHE A 357 7.47 2.85 6.17
CA PHE A 357 7.46 2.83 7.62
C PHE A 357 7.02 4.19 8.16
N ALA A 358 6.44 4.20 9.36
CA ALA A 358 5.98 5.43 10.00
C ALA A 358 6.25 5.42 11.50
N ASN A 359 6.50 6.61 12.04
CA ASN A 359 6.30 6.89 13.48
C ASN A 359 4.90 7.50 13.66
N ASP A 360 4.65 8.12 14.81
CA ASP A 360 3.36 8.74 15.09
C ASP A 360 3.05 9.94 14.16
N TYR A 361 4.03 10.59 13.53
CA TYR A 361 3.83 11.86 12.80
C TYR A 361 4.49 11.94 11.42
N GLU A 362 5.35 10.99 11.07
CA GLU A 362 6.11 10.98 9.83
C GLU A 362 5.93 9.65 9.11
N ILE A 363 5.80 9.73 7.79
CA ILE A 363 5.77 8.58 6.89
C ILE A 363 7.03 8.63 6.02
N TRP A 364 7.70 7.49 5.91
CA TRP A 364 8.95 7.33 5.19
C TRP A 364 8.87 6.13 4.23
N ILE A 365 9.70 6.17 3.18
CA ILE A 365 10.02 5.01 2.34
C ILE A 365 11.48 4.66 2.54
N TYR A 366 11.77 3.38 2.77
CA TYR A 366 13.08 2.79 2.61
C TYR A 366 13.16 2.05 1.27
N ASP A 367 14.18 2.38 0.47
CA ASP A 367 14.53 1.69 -0.76
C ASP A 367 15.68 0.72 -0.47
N ALA A 368 15.37 -0.58 -0.43
CA ALA A 368 16.31 -1.66 -0.13
C ALA A 368 17.34 -1.89 -1.24
N LYS A 369 17.08 -1.43 -2.47
CA LYS A 369 18.02 -1.55 -3.59
C LYS A 369 19.10 -0.47 -3.51
N ASN A 370 18.69 0.76 -3.18
CA ASN A 370 19.59 1.92 -3.10
C ASN A 370 20.09 2.20 -1.67
N TYR A 371 19.60 1.45 -0.68
CA TYR A 371 19.91 1.62 0.74
C TYR A 371 19.64 3.05 1.23
N SER A 372 18.54 3.64 0.79
CA SER A 372 18.21 5.04 1.04
C SER A 372 16.83 5.20 1.68
N LYS A 373 16.67 6.26 2.47
CA LYS A 373 15.43 6.60 3.17
C LYS A 373 14.94 7.96 2.70
N PHE A 374 13.67 8.04 2.39
CA PHE A 374 13.01 9.26 1.93
C PHE A 374 11.83 9.58 2.83
N LEU A 375 11.80 10.79 3.35
CA LEU A 375 10.62 11.29 4.06
C LEU A 375 9.54 11.59 3.03
N LEU A 376 8.38 10.93 3.13
CA LEU A 376 7.24 11.22 2.28
C LEU A 376 6.48 12.45 2.75
N THR A 377 6.15 12.51 4.04
CA THR A 377 5.37 13.60 4.62
C THR A 377 5.48 13.64 6.14
N ARG A 378 5.15 14.80 6.72
CA ARG A 378 4.93 15.03 8.15
C ARG A 378 3.50 15.49 8.36
N ILE A 379 2.82 14.93 9.35
CA ILE A 379 1.46 15.30 9.71
C ILE A 379 1.37 15.59 11.21
N SER A 380 0.41 16.44 11.59
CA SER A 380 0.20 16.84 12.99
C SER A 380 -0.65 15.85 13.79
N GLU A 381 -1.40 14.99 13.11
CA GLU A 381 -2.24 13.97 13.72
C GLU A 381 -1.49 12.64 13.82
N ARG A 382 -1.77 11.88 14.88
CA ARG A 382 -1.14 10.58 15.09
C ARG A 382 -1.52 9.59 13.97
N ILE A 383 -0.52 9.03 13.30
CA ILE A 383 -0.68 8.01 12.27
C ILE A 383 -1.01 6.67 12.96
N THR A 384 -2.13 6.07 12.61
CA THR A 384 -2.57 4.78 13.14
C THR A 384 -2.28 3.63 12.18
N ASP A 385 -2.28 3.90 10.87
CA ASP A 385 -1.99 2.88 9.85
C ASP A 385 -1.51 3.48 8.52
N THR A 386 -0.84 2.67 7.70
CA THR A 386 -0.36 2.99 6.34
C THR A 386 -0.64 1.82 5.40
N LEU A 387 -1.27 2.06 4.25
CA LEU A 387 -1.67 1.03 3.29
C LEU A 387 -1.21 1.41 1.87
N PRO A 388 -0.23 0.71 1.26
CA PRO A 388 0.12 0.97 -0.14
C PRO A 388 -1.08 0.66 -1.05
N PHE A 389 -1.26 1.50 -2.07
CA PHE A 389 -2.27 1.23 -3.09
C PHE A 389 -1.76 0.23 -4.12
N VAL A 390 -2.69 -0.50 -4.75
CA VAL A 390 -2.39 -1.61 -5.67
C VAL A 390 -1.52 -1.26 -6.87
N ASN A 391 -1.47 0.01 -7.27
CA ASN A 391 -0.66 0.49 -8.39
C ASN A 391 0.68 1.11 -7.95
N GLU A 392 1.00 1.09 -6.64
CA GLU A 392 2.21 1.66 -6.02
C GLU A 392 2.41 3.19 -6.19
N ASN A 393 1.49 3.89 -6.86
CA ASN A 393 1.57 5.34 -7.10
C ASN A 393 0.85 6.16 -6.02
N TYR A 394 0.14 5.50 -5.10
CA TYR A 394 -0.58 6.14 -4.00
C TYR A 394 -0.36 5.37 -2.69
N LEU A 395 -0.52 6.09 -1.59
CA LEU A 395 -0.47 5.58 -0.23
C LEU A 395 -1.69 6.08 0.53
N PHE A 396 -2.41 5.17 1.17
CA PHE A 396 -3.37 5.57 2.20
C PHE A 396 -2.67 5.65 3.54
N TYR A 397 -3.04 6.63 4.34
CA TYR A 397 -2.69 6.67 5.74
C TYR A 397 -3.91 7.02 6.57
N ALA A 398 -4.02 6.39 7.74
CA ALA A 398 -5.10 6.63 8.66
C ALA A 398 -4.59 7.33 9.92
N THR A 399 -5.45 8.13 10.51
CA THR A 399 -5.34 8.63 11.87
C THR A 399 -6.44 7.98 12.72
N GLU A 400 -6.65 8.44 13.95
CA GLU A 400 -7.76 7.96 14.77
C GLU A 400 -9.12 8.31 14.19
N ARG A 401 -9.20 9.31 13.30
CA ARG A 401 -10.46 9.90 12.82
C ARG A 401 -10.60 9.94 11.32
N ASN A 402 -9.51 9.95 10.57
CA ASN A 402 -9.57 10.14 9.13
C ASN A 402 -8.73 9.12 8.37
N ILE A 403 -9.17 8.83 7.14
CA ILE A 403 -8.39 8.10 6.15
C ILE A 403 -8.10 9.08 5.03
N ASN A 404 -6.81 9.20 4.71
CA ASN A 404 -6.32 10.07 3.67
C ASN A 404 -5.64 9.22 2.58
N VAL A 405 -5.61 9.72 1.36
CA VAL A 405 -4.82 9.16 0.26
C VAL A 405 -3.87 10.22 -0.27
N MET A 406 -2.61 9.86 -0.45
CA MET A 406 -1.55 10.72 -0.93
C MET A 406 -0.89 10.10 -2.16
N GLU A 407 -0.58 10.92 -3.16
CA GLU A 407 0.20 10.46 -4.32
C GLU A 407 1.70 10.33 -4.01
N MET A 408 2.34 9.35 -4.62
CA MET A 408 3.78 9.11 -4.53
C MET A 408 4.59 9.86 -5.59
N ASP A 409 3.93 10.56 -6.51
CA ASP A 409 4.60 11.43 -7.49
C ASP A 409 5.18 12.68 -6.81
N GLU A 410 6.47 12.93 -7.03
CA GLU A 410 7.24 14.02 -6.40
C GLU A 410 7.32 15.28 -7.27
N ARG A 411 6.79 15.23 -8.49
CA ARG A 411 6.72 16.42 -9.36
C ARG A 411 5.70 17.37 -8.75
N ASP A 412 6.15 18.55 -8.32
CA ASP A 412 5.34 19.54 -7.59
C ASP A 412 4.81 19.02 -6.24
N LYS A 413 3.90 19.76 -5.58
CA LYS A 413 3.24 19.32 -4.36
C LYS A 413 2.46 18.02 -4.58
N ARG A 414 2.60 17.08 -3.63
CA ARG A 414 1.79 15.86 -3.58
C ARG A 414 0.31 16.20 -3.36
N ASN A 415 -0.55 15.65 -4.19
CA ASN A 415 -1.99 15.59 -3.94
C ASN A 415 -2.28 14.73 -2.71
N VAL A 416 -3.03 15.30 -1.76
CA VAL A 416 -3.52 14.61 -0.56
C VAL A 416 -5.01 14.86 -0.45
N ILE A 417 -5.79 13.79 -0.36
CA ILE A 417 -7.25 13.82 -0.27
C ILE A 417 -7.66 13.15 1.05
N LYS A 418 -8.44 13.87 1.86
CA LYS A 418 -9.14 13.28 3.00
C LYS A 418 -10.39 12.56 2.49
N LEU A 419 -10.38 11.23 2.49
CA LEU A 419 -11.47 10.42 1.93
C LEU A 419 -12.65 10.32 2.89
N VAL A 420 -12.37 10.31 4.20
CA VAL A 420 -13.41 10.25 5.23
C VAL A 420 -12.90 10.88 6.53
N ASP A 421 -13.80 11.48 7.29
CA ASP A 421 -13.59 12.05 8.63
C ASP A 421 -14.71 11.58 9.56
N LEU A 422 -14.38 10.76 10.56
CA LEU A 422 -15.29 10.08 11.46
C LEU A 422 -14.89 10.29 12.92
N GLU A 423 -15.70 9.79 13.84
CA GLU A 423 -15.38 9.82 15.28
C GLU A 423 -14.21 8.90 15.63
N THR A 424 -14.20 7.70 15.03
CA THR A 424 -13.16 6.69 15.27
C THR A 424 -12.94 5.87 13.99
N ILE A 425 -11.69 5.57 13.69
CA ILE A 425 -11.30 4.67 12.60
C ILE A 425 -10.24 3.73 13.12
N ASN A 426 -10.54 2.44 13.03
CA ASN A 426 -9.64 1.39 13.46
C ASN A 426 -9.42 0.38 12.34
N ARG A 427 -8.16 -0.04 12.20
CA ARG A 427 -7.73 -1.21 11.40
C ARG A 427 -8.21 -1.13 9.94
N PRO A 428 -7.87 -0.06 9.21
CA PRO A 428 -8.25 0.03 7.81
C PRO A 428 -7.55 -1.07 7.00
N TYR A 429 -8.28 -1.59 6.03
CA TYR A 429 -7.81 -2.65 5.15
C TYR A 429 -8.26 -2.38 3.72
N LEU A 430 -7.31 -2.37 2.79
CA LEU A 430 -7.60 -2.24 1.36
C LEU A 430 -7.71 -3.63 0.75
N ASN A 431 -8.81 -3.89 0.03
CA ASN A 431 -8.93 -5.15 -0.70
C ASN A 431 -7.92 -5.24 -1.86
N ASN A 432 -7.60 -6.46 -2.27
CA ASN A 432 -6.50 -6.70 -3.22
C ASN A 432 -6.63 -6.06 -4.60
N ASN A 433 -7.85 -5.73 -5.05
CA ASN A 433 -8.04 -5.03 -6.31
C ASN A 433 -8.06 -3.50 -6.15
N GLY A 434 -7.96 -2.98 -4.93
CA GLY A 434 -7.93 -1.56 -4.61
C GLY A 434 -9.28 -0.86 -4.79
N SER A 435 -10.38 -1.61 -4.91
CA SER A 435 -11.72 -1.03 -5.15
C SER A 435 -12.41 -0.54 -3.89
N ALA A 436 -12.03 -1.03 -2.70
CA ALA A 436 -12.68 -0.66 -1.45
C ALA A 436 -11.75 -0.75 -0.23
N LEU A 437 -11.94 0.19 0.70
CA LEU A 437 -11.40 0.14 2.05
C LEU A 437 -12.47 -0.41 3.02
N TYR A 438 -12.05 -1.29 3.91
CA TYR A 438 -12.84 -1.81 5.03
C TYR A 438 -12.20 -1.33 6.33
N PHE A 439 -12.99 -0.89 7.29
CA PHE A 439 -12.47 -0.44 8.58
C PHE A 439 -13.55 -0.53 9.64
N TYR A 440 -13.14 -0.62 10.91
CA TYR A 440 -14.07 -0.55 12.02
C TYR A 440 -14.29 0.92 12.41
N SER A 441 -15.56 1.29 12.62
CA SER A 441 -15.94 2.64 13.05
C SER A 441 -17.26 2.63 13.82
N LYS A 442 -17.58 3.77 14.41
CA LYS A 442 -18.89 4.11 14.96
C LYS A 442 -19.41 5.35 14.24
N ILE A 443 -20.51 5.19 13.50
CA ILE A 443 -21.16 6.28 12.76
C ILE A 443 -22.61 6.39 13.28
N GLY A 444 -22.92 7.48 13.96
CA GLY A 444 -24.20 7.64 14.66
C GLY A 444 -24.43 6.54 15.71
N GLY A 445 -25.55 5.81 15.58
CA GLY A 445 -25.88 4.68 16.46
C GLY A 445 -25.25 3.33 16.07
N GLY A 446 -24.64 3.22 14.89
CA GLY A 446 -24.12 1.95 14.37
C GLY A 446 -22.61 1.81 14.58
N ALA A 447 -22.19 0.85 15.40
CA ALA A 447 -20.79 0.42 15.51
C ALA A 447 -20.57 -0.86 14.71
N GLY A 448 -19.46 -0.96 13.99
CA GLY A 448 -19.21 -2.12 13.16
C GLY A 448 -18.18 -1.90 12.07
N ILE A 449 -18.18 -2.80 11.07
CA ILE A 449 -17.31 -2.70 9.89
C ILE A 449 -18.03 -1.93 8.81
N TYR A 450 -17.37 -0.89 8.31
CA TYR A 450 -17.80 -0.08 7.19
C TYR A 450 -16.92 -0.32 5.97
N LYS A 451 -17.51 -0.11 4.79
CA LYS A 451 -16.86 -0.19 3.48
C LYS A 451 -16.93 1.17 2.80
N LEU A 452 -15.79 1.69 2.37
CA LEU A 452 -15.68 2.88 1.55
C LEU A 452 -15.20 2.48 0.15
N ALA A 453 -16.03 2.70 -0.88
CA ALA A 453 -15.62 2.43 -2.26
C ALA A 453 -14.58 3.48 -2.71
N ILE A 454 -13.51 3.02 -3.34
CA ILE A 454 -12.33 3.82 -3.72
C ILE A 454 -12.37 4.18 -5.20
N GLN A 455 -12.84 3.27 -6.05
CA GLN A 455 -12.89 3.44 -7.51
C GLN A 455 -14.27 3.19 -8.10
#